data_AF-A0A2C9UHK1-F1
#
_entry.id   AF-A0A2C9UHK1-F1
#
_cell.length_a   1.000
_cell.length_b   1.000
_cell.length_c   1.000
_cell.angle_alpha   90.00
_cell.angle_beta   90.00
_cell.angle_gamma   90.00
#
_symmetry.space_group_name_H-M   'P 1'
#
loop_
_entity.id
_entity.type
_entity.pdbx_description
1 polymer ?
#
loop_
_entity_poly.entity_id
_entity_poly.type
_entity_poly.pdbx_seq_one_letter_code
_entity_poly.pdbx_strand_id
1 'polypeptide(L)'
;MSSSSYQASRNPSSSSWSPRENKLFEIALALYDKETTDRWQNIAKAVGGRSAEEVKTHYQLLIKDVEHIESGRVPFPNYNSGRSQADA
;
A
#
# COMPACT_ATOMS: atom_id res chain seq x y z
N MET A 1 24.39 -29.72 3.00
CA MET A 1 24.89 -28.33 3.17
C MET A 1 24.86 -27.73 1.77
N SER A 2 24.10 -26.71 1.39
CA SER A 2 23.45 -25.62 2.10
C SER A 2 22.16 -25.26 1.34
N SER A 3 21.03 -25.10 2.02
CA SER A 3 19.78 -24.65 1.39
C SER A 3 19.92 -23.20 0.99
N SER A 4 19.86 -22.91 -0.32
CA SER A 4 19.75 -21.53 -0.83
C SER A 4 18.38 -20.98 -0.45
N SER A 5 18.31 -20.27 0.66
CA SER A 5 17.19 -19.39 0.95
C SER A 5 17.30 -18.17 0.05
N TYR A 6 16.25 -17.92 -0.72
CA TYR A 6 16.05 -16.67 -1.44
C TYR A 6 15.99 -15.53 -0.43
N GLN A 7 17.15 -14.96 -0.08
CA GLN A 7 17.21 -13.65 0.53
C GLN A 7 16.86 -12.64 -0.57
N ALA A 8 15.56 -12.46 -0.79
CA ALA A 8 15.07 -11.18 -1.28
C ALA A 8 15.62 -10.14 -0.31
N SER A 9 16.54 -9.32 -0.80
CA SER A 9 17.12 -8.19 -0.09
C SER A 9 15.98 -7.25 0.31
N ARG A 10 15.38 -7.51 1.48
CA ARG A 10 14.54 -6.53 2.16
C ARG A 10 15.44 -5.34 2.42
N ASN A 11 15.26 -4.30 1.62
CA ASN A 11 15.91 -3.01 1.81
C ASN A 11 15.53 -2.52 3.22
N PRO A 12 16.44 -2.52 4.21
CA PRO A 12 16.08 -2.23 5.60
C PRO A 12 15.77 -0.74 5.84
N SER A 13 15.98 0.09 4.82
CA SER A 13 15.83 1.54 4.85
C SER A 13 14.44 2.05 4.48
N SER A 14 13.56 1.20 3.95
CA SER A 14 12.12 1.47 3.92
C SER A 14 11.50 0.75 5.09
N SER A 15 11.33 1.43 6.23
CA SER A 15 10.56 0.88 7.35
C SER A 15 9.16 0.53 6.84
N SER A 16 8.95 -0.76 6.54
CA SER A 16 7.74 -1.26 5.88
C SER A 16 6.54 -0.85 6.71
N TRP A 17 5.58 -0.18 6.10
CA TRP A 17 4.33 0.17 6.76
C TRP A 17 3.63 -1.11 7.22
N SER A 18 3.39 -1.22 8.52
CA SER A 18 2.61 -2.32 9.06
C SER A 18 1.14 -2.17 8.64
N PRO A 19 0.35 -3.26 8.62
CA PRO A 19 -1.08 -3.18 8.31
C PRO A 19 -1.84 -2.23 9.25
N ARG A 20 -1.41 -2.15 10.51
CA ARG A 20 -2.00 -1.25 11.51
C ARG A 20 -1.69 0.21 11.19
N GLU A 21 -0.43 0.54 10.90
CA GLU A 21 -0.03 1.90 10.51
C GLU A 21 -0.74 2.33 9.23
N ASN A 22 -0.81 1.44 8.23
CA ASN A 22 -1.49 1.75 6.96
C ASN A 22 -2.98 2.02 7.18
N LYS A 23 -3.64 1.24 8.02
CA LYS A 23 -5.05 1.48 8.38
C LYS A 23 -5.25 2.83 9.08
N LEU A 24 -4.36 3.19 10.02
CA LEU A 24 -4.42 4.50 10.69
C LEU A 24 -4.16 5.64 9.71
N PHE A 25 -3.25 5.44 8.76
CA PHE A 25 -2.96 6.40 7.70
C PHE A 25 -4.17 6.64 6.80
N GLU A 26 -4.86 5.59 6.35
CA GLU A 26 -6.09 5.71 5.54
C GLU A 26 -7.20 6.45 6.30
N ILE A 27 -7.41 6.13 7.58
CA ILE A 27 -8.38 6.83 8.43
C ILE A 27 -7.99 8.31 8.58
N ALA A 28 -6.70 8.60 8.79
CA ALA A 28 -6.22 9.97 8.91
C ALA A 28 -6.33 10.75 7.58
N LEU A 29 -6.14 10.11 6.43
CA LEU A 29 -6.36 10.73 5.12
C LEU A 29 -7.82 11.13 4.90
N ALA A 30 -8.77 10.35 5.45
CA ALA A 30 -10.20 10.66 5.39
C ALA A 30 -10.58 11.82 6.33
N LEU A 31 -9.86 11.97 7.45
CA LEU A 31 -10.12 13.02 8.45
C LEU A 31 -9.43 14.35 8.09
N TYR A 32 -8.23 14.30 7.52
CA TYR A 32 -7.45 15.46 7.08
C TYR A 32 -7.46 15.53 5.55
N ASP A 33 -8.32 16.39 5.02
CA ASP A 33 -8.49 16.61 3.59
C ASP A 33 -7.30 17.36 2.96
N LYS A 34 -7.41 17.73 1.68
CA LYS A 34 -6.34 18.44 0.96
C LYS A 34 -6.14 19.90 1.41
N GLU A 35 -7.18 20.54 1.93
CA GLU A 35 -7.17 21.95 2.36
C GLU A 35 -6.68 22.11 3.80
N THR A 36 -6.58 21.02 4.54
CA THR A 36 -6.06 20.99 5.91
C THR A 36 -4.62 21.52 5.97
N THR A 37 -4.41 22.60 6.73
CA THR A 37 -3.06 23.11 7.02
C THR A 37 -2.25 22.08 7.80
N ASP A 38 -0.96 21.93 7.48
CA ASP A 38 -0.07 20.95 8.11
C ASP A 38 -0.60 19.51 8.08
N ARG A 39 -1.31 19.17 7.00
CA ARG A 39 -1.92 17.86 6.76
C ARG A 39 -1.01 16.69 7.12
N TRP A 40 0.23 16.71 6.61
CA TRP A 40 1.17 15.60 6.79
C TRP A 40 1.63 15.44 8.23
N GLN A 41 1.80 16.55 8.94
CA GLN A 41 2.14 16.57 10.36
C GLN A 41 0.98 16.03 11.21
N ASN A 42 -0.26 16.37 10.86
CA ASN A 42 -1.45 15.85 11.55
C ASN A 42 -1.65 14.35 11.31
N ILE A 43 -1.43 13.87 10.08
CA ILE A 43 -1.46 12.43 9.76
C ILE A 43 -0.34 11.69 10.48
N ALA A 44 0.89 12.21 10.48
CA ALA A 44 2.03 11.62 11.19
C ALA A 44 1.74 11.44 12.69
N LYS A 45 1.13 12.45 13.32
CA LYS A 45 0.67 12.38 14.72
C LYS A 45 -0.41 11.32 14.92
N ALA A 46 -1.35 11.18 13.99
CA ALA A 46 -2.44 10.20 14.08
C ALA A 46 -1.97 8.76 13.89
N VAL A 47 -1.00 8.52 13.00
CA VAL A 47 -0.40 7.19 12.78
C VAL A 47 0.46 6.79 13.99
N GLY A 48 1.22 7.74 14.54
CA GLY A 48 2.09 7.53 15.70
C GLY A 48 3.34 6.73 15.32
N GLY A 49 4.51 7.38 15.33
CA GLY A 49 5.80 6.74 15.03
C GLY A 49 6.29 6.89 13.59
N ARG A 50 5.65 7.76 12.79
CA ARG A 50 6.11 8.15 11.44
C ARG A 50 6.36 9.64 11.35
N SER A 51 7.29 10.06 10.49
CA SER A 51 7.53 11.46 10.18
C SER A 51 6.57 11.98 9.10
N ALA A 52 6.40 13.30 8.99
CA ALA A 52 5.58 13.91 7.95
C ALA A 52 6.11 13.59 6.53
N GLU A 53 7.43 13.49 6.39
CA GLU A 53 8.11 13.12 5.14
C GLU A 53 7.85 11.66 4.75
N GLU A 54 7.88 10.74 5.71
CA GLU A 54 7.53 9.33 5.49
C GLU A 54 6.07 9.18 5.06
N VAL A 55 5.16 9.89 5.74
CA VAL A 55 3.73 9.92 5.39
C VAL A 55 3.52 10.47 3.97
N LYS A 56 4.19 11.58 3.62
CA LYS A 56 4.09 12.17 2.29
C LYS A 56 4.61 11.23 1.21
N THR A 57 5.72 10.55 1.47
CA THR A 57 6.29 9.55 0.55
C THR A 57 5.33 8.38 0.36
N HIS A 58 4.74 7.87 1.44
CA HIS A 58 3.75 6.79 1.38
C HIS A 58 2.50 7.19 0.61
N TYR A 59 2.02 8.43 0.78
CA TYR A 59 0.92 8.97 -0.01
C TYR A 59 1.23 9.03 -1.51
N GLN A 60 2.44 9.43 -1.90
CA GLN A 60 2.84 9.45 -3.31
C GLN A 60 2.88 8.05 -3.93
N LEU A 61 3.29 7.03 -3.16
CA LEU A 61 3.22 5.64 -3.60
C LEU A 61 1.77 5.19 -3.80
N LEU A 62 0.88 5.51 -2.86
CA LEU A 62 -0.54 5.20 -2.97
C LEU A 62 -1.16 5.82 -4.24
N ILE A 63 -0.83 7.07 -4.56
CA ILE A 63 -1.32 7.71 -5.80
C ILE A 63 -0.81 6.97 -7.04
N LYS A 64 0.48 6.62 -7.08
CA LYS A 64 1.03 5.84 -8.20
C LYS A 64 0.33 4.48 -8.33
N ASP A 65 0.05 3.79 -7.23
CA ASP A 65 -0.62 2.50 -7.27
C ASP A 65 -2.05 2.63 -7.82
N VAL A 66 -2.79 3.66 -7.39
CA VAL A 66 -4.12 3.98 -7.93
C VAL A 66 -4.04 4.27 -9.43
N GLU A 67 -3.10 5.10 -9.88
CA GLU A 67 -2.89 5.40 -11.30
C GLU A 67 -2.56 4.13 -12.13
N HIS A 68 -1.80 3.19 -11.56
CA HIS A 68 -1.51 1.91 -12.21
C HIS A 68 -2.76 1.02 -12.33
N ILE A 69 -3.62 1.02 -11.33
CA ILE A 69 -4.90 0.29 -11.36
C ILE A 69 -5.84 0.91 -12.41
N GLU A 70 -6.01 2.24 -12.38
CA GLU A 70 -6.90 2.98 -13.29
C GLU A 70 -6.45 2.92 -14.75
N SER A 71 -5.13 2.89 -15.00
CA SER A 71 -4.57 2.73 -16.34
C SER A 71 -4.71 1.32 -16.93
N GLY A 72 -5.37 0.39 -16.21
CA GLY A 72 -5.60 -0.98 -16.68
C GLY A 72 -4.32 -1.82 -16.77
N ARG A 73 -3.23 -1.40 -16.10
CA ARG A 73 -1.94 -2.11 -16.08
C ARG A 73 -1.91 -3.25 -15.07
N VAL A 74 -2.98 -3.45 -14.32
CA VAL A 74 -3.14 -4.61 -13.43
C VAL A 74 -3.95 -5.66 -14.18
N PRO A 75 -3.36 -6.84 -14.48
CA PRO A 75 -4.14 -7.91 -15.09
C PRO A 75 -5.27 -8.31 -14.14
N PHE A 76 -6.50 -8.29 -14.64
CA PHE A 76 -7.64 -8.79 -13.88
C PHE A 76 -7.40 -10.25 -13.50
N PRO A 77 -7.71 -10.65 -12.25
CA PRO A 77 -7.63 -12.05 -11.88
C PRO A 77 -8.52 -12.88 -12.80
N ASN A 78 -7.97 -13.95 -13.39
CA ASN A 78 -8.76 -14.86 -14.21
C ASN A 78 -9.65 -15.71 -13.29
N TYR A 79 -10.89 -15.27 -13.08
CA TYR A 79 -11.89 -15.96 -12.25
C TYR A 79 -12.54 -17.16 -12.96
N ASN A 80 -12.09 -17.54 -14.16
CA ASN A 80 -12.74 -18.57 -14.96
C ASN A 80 -12.07 -19.94 -14.79
N SER A 81 -12.38 -20.63 -13.70
CA SER A 81 -12.06 -22.06 -13.54
C SER A 81 -13.24 -22.82 -12.91
N GLY A 82 -14.43 -22.68 -13.50
CA GLY A 82 -15.64 -23.32 -13.00
C GLY A 82 -16.62 -23.86 -14.05
N ARG A 83 -16.33 -23.77 -15.35
CA ARG A 83 -17.15 -24.44 -16.36
C ARG A 83 -16.60 -25.85 -16.59
N SER A 84 -16.87 -26.74 -15.64
CA SER A 84 -16.77 -28.18 -15.86
C SER A 84 -17.67 -28.53 -17.04
N GLN A 85 -17.04 -28.96 -18.11
CA GLN A 85 -17.67 -29.59 -19.26
C GLN A 85 -18.28 -30.90 -18.74
N ALA A 86 -19.60 -30.91 -18.55
CA ALA A 86 -20.36 -32.14 -18.36
C ALA A 86 -20.73 -32.64 -19.76
N ASP A 87 -19.91 -33.55 -20.28
CA ASP A 87 -20.26 -34.37 -21.43
C ASP A 87 -21.24 -35.45 -20.95
N ALA A 88 -22.43 -35.49 -21.55
CA ALA A 88 -23.40 -36.58 -21.48
C ALA A 88 -23.95 -36.84 -22.89
#